data_AF-A0A2X3D272-F1
#
_entry.id   AF-A0A2X3D272-F1
#
_cell.length_a   1.000
_cell.length_b   1.000
_cell.length_c   1.000
_cell.angle_alpha   90.00
_cell.angle_beta   90.00
_cell.angle_gamma   90.00
#
_symmetry.space_group_name_H-M   'P 1'
#
loop_
_entity.id
_entity.type
_entity.pdbx_description
1 polymer ?
#
loop_
_entity_poly.entity_id
_entity_poly.type
_entity_poly.pdbx_seq_one_letter_code
_entity_poly.pdbx_strand_id
1 'polypeptide(L)' 'MLMFPGQRSAAAVERQGQQIISIPAAEAAAGQDGLAHLFVLPPQSTLTIHVGKRKIKLRPEELQKVTGERGAAVR' A
#
# COMPACT_ATOMS: atom_id res chain seq x y z
N MET A 1 -4.43 -2.15 -4.00
CA MET A 1 -3.73 -1.00 -3.37
C MET A 1 -4.19 -0.93 -1.93
N LEU A 2 -3.29 -0.72 -0.96
CA LEU A 2 -3.63 -0.63 0.46
C LEU A 2 -3.09 0.69 1.02
N MET A 3 -3.96 1.46 1.66
CA MET A 3 -3.58 2.67 2.40
C MET A 3 -3.81 2.43 3.89
N PHE A 4 -2.88 2.85 4.73
CA PHE A 4 -3.03 2.79 6.17
C PHE A 4 -2.36 4.04 6.79
N PRO A 5 -2.87 4.55 7.91
CA PRO A 5 -2.26 5.69 8.57
C PRO A 5 -0.84 5.34 9.01
N GLY A 6 0.13 6.20 8.73
CA GLY A 6 1.54 6.05 9.14
C GLY A 6 1.77 6.15 10.65
N GLN A 7 0.71 6.18 11.46
CA GLN A 7 0.82 6.20 12.91
C GLN A 7 1.40 4.86 13.36
N ARG A 8 2.69 4.91 13.68
CA ARG A 8 3.44 3.83 14.29
C ARG A 8 2.80 3.54 15.64
N SER A 9 2.12 2.40 15.80
CA SER A 9 1.81 1.92 17.14
C SER A 9 3.15 1.73 17.86
N ALA A 10 3.29 2.25 19.09
CA ALA A 10 4.53 2.17 19.86
C ALA A 10 5.01 0.72 20.06
N ALA A 11 4.13 -0.27 19.89
CA ALA A 11 4.43 -1.70 19.86
C ALA A 11 5.19 -2.19 18.60
N ALA A 12 5.39 -1.35 17.58
CA ALA A 12 5.98 -1.73 16.30
C ALA A 12 7.52 -1.67 16.24
N VAL A 13 8.19 -1.35 17.35
CA VAL A 13 9.65 -1.13 17.41
C VAL A 13 10.45 -2.44 17.55
N GLU A 14 9.85 -3.55 17.97
CA GLU A 14 10.58 -4.79 18.28
C GLU A 14 10.65 -5.83 17.14
N ARG A 15 10.05 -5.58 15.97
CA ARG A 15 9.99 -6.59 14.90
C ARG A 15 10.66 -6.07 13.62
N GLN A 16 11.86 -6.57 13.38
CA GLN A 16 12.53 -6.50 12.07
C GLN A 16 11.60 -7.16 11.02
N GLY A 17 11.17 -6.41 10.01
CA GLY A 17 10.36 -6.96 8.90
C GLY A 17 8.85 -7.06 9.12
N GLN A 18 8.21 -6.05 9.72
CA GLN A 18 6.74 -5.99 9.80
C GLN A 18 6.09 -5.84 8.41
N GLN A 19 5.41 -6.91 7.97
CA GLN A 19 4.75 -7.03 6.67
C GLN A 19 3.79 -5.85 6.42
N ILE A 20 4.04 -5.10 5.34
CA ILE A 20 3.23 -3.93 4.94
C ILE A 20 2.00 -4.38 4.16
N ILE A 21 2.19 -5.34 3.26
CA ILE A 21 1.14 -6.02 2.48
C ILE A 21 1.46 -7.52 2.53
N SER A 22 0.45 -8.36 2.72
CA SER A 22 0.63 -9.81 2.63
C SER A 22 0.73 -10.21 1.16
N ILE A 23 1.94 -10.55 0.73
CA ILE A 23 2.26 -11.07 -0.61
C ILE A 23 2.73 -12.51 -0.41
N PRO A 24 2.16 -13.51 -1.12
CA PRO A 24 2.63 -14.89 -1.02
C PRO A 24 4.12 -14.99 -1.36
N ALA A 25 4.92 -15.56 -0.44
CA ALA A 25 6.37 -15.64 -0.62
C ALA A 25 6.77 -16.44 -1.88
N ALA A 26 5.94 -17.40 -2.28
CA ALA A 26 6.12 -18.16 -3.52
C ALA A 26 5.98 -17.29 -4.78
N GLU A 27 4.99 -16.39 -4.81
CA GLU A 27 4.76 -15.48 -5.93
C GLU A 27 5.78 -14.34 -5.96
N ALA A 28 6.22 -13.88 -4.78
CA ALA A 28 7.32 -12.93 -4.65
C ALA A 28 8.66 -13.50 -5.13
N ALA A 29 8.97 -14.76 -4.78
CA ALA A 29 10.18 -15.43 -5.26
C ALA A 29 10.12 -15.72 -6.76
N ALA A 30 8.93 -16.00 -7.31
CA ALA A 30 8.70 -16.16 -8.73
C ALA A 30 8.64 -14.84 -9.52
N GLY A 31 8.65 -13.69 -8.83
CA GLY A 31 8.52 -12.36 -9.43
C GLY A 31 7.13 -12.08 -10.04
N GLN A 32 6.12 -12.87 -9.67
CA GLN A 32 4.75 -12.77 -10.18
C GLN A 32 3.94 -11.72 -9.43
N ASP A 33 4.19 -11.57 -8.13
CA ASP A 33 3.57 -10.55 -7.29
C ASP A 33 4.60 -9.91 -6.35
N GLY A 34 4.47 -8.62 -6.07
CA GLY A 34 5.50 -7.87 -5.37
C GLY A 34 5.11 -6.43 -5.08
N LEU A 35 5.83 -5.81 -4.15
CA LEU A 35 5.63 -4.39 -3.82
C LEU A 35 6.22 -3.52 -4.93
N ALA A 36 5.41 -3.14 -5.92
CA ALA A 36 5.85 -2.29 -7.02
C ALA A 36 6.11 -0.84 -6.61
N HIS A 37 5.25 -0.28 -5.75
CA HIS A 37 5.30 1.13 -5.36
C HIS A 37 4.93 1.33 -3.89
N LEU A 38 5.75 2.08 -3.15
CA LEU A 38 5.49 2.48 -1.77
C LEU A 38 5.63 4.00 -1.66
N PHE A 39 4.56 4.67 -1.22
CA PHE A 39 4.53 6.12 -1.05
C PHE A 39 3.99 6.47 0.32
N VAL A 40 4.59 7.49 0.95
CA VAL A 40 4.04 8.14 2.13
C VAL A 40 3.38 9.43 1.67
N LEU A 41 2.07 9.52 1.84
CA LEU A 41 1.27 10.64 1.37
C LEU A 41 0.74 11.45 2.56
N PRO A 42 0.74 12.79 2.50
CA PRO A 42 0.02 13.60 3.48
C PRO A 42 -1.49 13.32 3.43
N PRO A 43 -2.21 13.58 4.54
CA PRO A 43 -3.66 13.43 4.57
C PRO A 43 -4.32 14.29 3.48
N GLN A 44 -5.42 13.80 2.89
CA GLN A 44 -6.17 14.48 1.84
C GLN A 44 -5.39 14.75 0.53
N SER A 45 -4.30 14.02 0.28
CA SER A 45 -3.60 14.08 -1.00
C SER A 45 -4.40 13.47 -2.13
N THR A 46 -4.22 13.99 -3.35
CA THR A 46 -4.73 13.37 -4.58
C THR A 46 -3.57 12.67 -5.29
N LEU A 47 -3.69 11.37 -5.51
CA LEU A 47 -2.70 10.61 -6.28
C LEU A 47 -3.12 10.53 -7.74
N THR A 48 -2.19 10.78 -8.65
CA THR A 48 -2.42 10.53 -10.08
C THR A 48 -1.46 9.46 -10.53
N ILE A 49 -1.98 8.31 -10.95
CA ILE A 49 -1.19 7.20 -11.48
C ILE A 49 -1.20 7.30 -13.00
N HIS A 50 -0.01 7.35 -13.57
CA HIS A 50 0.22 7.34 -15.02
C HIS A 50 0.61 5.93 -15.46
N VAL A 51 -0.21 5.29 -16.28
CA VAL A 51 0.06 3.96 -16.85
C VAL A 51 0.08 4.09 -18.37
N GLY A 52 1.26 4.32 -18.93
CA GLY A 52 1.43 4.64 -20.35
C GLY A 52 0.62 5.87 -20.74
N LYS A 53 -0.36 5.70 -21.65
CA LYS A 53 -1.25 6.78 -22.10
C LYS A 53 -2.47 7.01 -21.19
N ARG A 54 -2.68 6.14 -20.18
CA ARG A 54 -3.82 6.23 -19.26
C ARG A 54 -3.42 7.01 -18.01
N LYS A 55 -4.34 7.84 -17.53
CA LYS A 55 -4.22 8.60 -16.29
C LYS A 55 -5.36 8.22 -15.36
N ILE A 56 -5.04 7.69 -14.19
CA ILE A 56 -6.01 7.35 -13.15
C ILE A 56 -5.84 8.38 -12.03
N LYS A 57 -6.88 9.14 -11.75
CA LYS A 57 -6.87 10.16 -10.68
C LYS A 57 -7.61 9.62 -9.46
N LEU A 58 -6.88 9.41 -8.38
CA LEU A 58 -7.39 8.96 -7.09
C LEU A 58 -7.49 10.15 -6.15
N ARG A 59 -8.71 10.65 -5.99
CA ARG A 59 -9.06 11.69 -5.02
C ARG A 59 -9.00 11.12 -3.60
N PRO A 60 -8.96 11.96 -2.56
CA PRO A 60 -9.01 11.51 -1.17
C PRO A 60 -10.18 10.57 -0.87
N GLU A 61 -11.35 10.79 -1.49
CA GLU A 61 -12.53 9.92 -1.33
C GLU A 61 -12.29 8.50 -1.89
N GLU A 62 -11.57 8.39 -3.01
CA GLU A 62 -11.23 7.10 -3.62
C GLU A 62 -10.10 6.40 -2.83
N LEU A 63 -9.17 7.18 -2.30
CA LEU A 63 -8.12 6.67 -1.41
C LEU A 63 -8.69 6.09 -0.11
N GLN A 64 -9.79 6.63 0.40
CA GLN A 64 -10.47 6.08 1.57
C GLN A 64 -11.04 4.67 1.34
N LYS A 65 -11.47 4.34 0.11
CA LYS A 65 -11.99 3.01 -0.22
C LYS A 65 -10.94 1.91 -0.19
N VAL A 66 -9.67 2.28 -0.39
CA VAL A 66 -8.52 1.38 -0.32
C VAL A 66 -7.79 1.47 1.03
N THR A 67 -8.36 2.21 1.97
CA THR A 67 -7.88 2.22 3.36
C THR A 67 -8.30 0.94 4.03
N GLY A 68 -7.34 0.20 4.58
CA GLY A 68 -7.58 -1.07 5.25
C GLY A 68 -6.58 -1.33 6.37
N GLU A 69 -6.69 -2.49 7.02
CA GLU A 69 -5.71 -2.89 8.03
C GLU A 69 -4.36 -3.25 7.40
N ARG A 70 -3.28 -2.87 8.10
CA ARG A 70 -1.92 -3.21 7.72
C ARG A 70 -1.77 -4.74 7.67
N GLY A 71 -1.21 -5.26 6.58
CA GLY A 71 -1.06 -6.71 6.39
C GLY A 71 -2.29 -7.41 5.79
N ALA A 72 -3.37 -6.68 5.46
CA ALA A 72 -4.47 -7.26 4.71
C ALA A 72 -4.02 -7.72 3.32
N ALA A 73 -4.50 -8.89 2.90
CA ALA A 73 -4.32 -9.36 1.53
C ALA A 73 -5.07 -8.43 0.58
N VAL A 74 -4.36 -7.87 -0.40
CA VAL A 74 -4.98 -7.11 -1.50
C VAL A 74 -5.53 -8.16 -2.47
N ARG A 75 -6.83 -8.47 -2.35
CA ARG A 75 -7.55 -9.28 -3.34
C ARG A 75 -7.89 -8.45 -4.57
#